data_AF-A0A7X7PBN3-F1
#
_entry.id   AF-A0A7X7PBN3-F1
#
_cell.length_a   1.000
_cell.length_b   1.000
_cell.length_c   1.000
_cell.angle_alpha   90.00
_cell.angle_beta   90.00
_cell.angle_gamma   90.00
#
_symmetry.space_group_name_H-M   'P 1'
#
loop_
_entity.id
_entity.type
_entity.pdbx_description
1 polymer ?
#
loop_
_entity_poly.entity_id
_entity_poly.type
_entity_poly.pdbx_seq_one_letter_code
_entity_poly.pdbx_strand_id
1 'polypeptide(L)'
;MPAPSTRRSAATRVAAALAGGALVAGLLAGCASSEEEVDVASLAPATIPSSPPTSVTPAGSVELEGTSITAIAFDPSTALTAVLVDDGNRVLILPASKESITAESTNPESITASPESSTSPESPDADARRTESPEVDAPRTESPEVDAPRTVTLENRAAGLSGTGNGFALLPADGTVSRLDLTTGELEVVDVEGNALSAAQLADGRIAVGMENGDIEVLDPADPSAPTQRITGLSGVDALAVAGDRLTALDRAQTSVTAIDTEDASLGLALRAGSGASALTVDHYGRVLATDTLGSSLLVYSTDVLMLRQRFPVDEQPYALAYDNASDLLWVTLPGTNEVVGYDLSTGVGVEAARFSTVAAPNSIAVNDNGTLLIGSAAGGGLQRLPTGRP
;
A
#
# COMPACT_ATOMS: atom_id res chain seq x y z
N MET A 1 -23.93 64.77 -0.53
CA MET A 1 -23.08 65.91 -0.12
C MET A 1 -23.97 67.15 -0.07
N PRO A 2 -23.96 67.98 0.98
CA PRO A 2 -22.82 68.32 1.84
C PRO A 2 -22.82 67.63 3.22
N ALA A 3 -21.66 67.70 3.87
CA ALA A 3 -21.32 67.15 5.19
C ALA A 3 -21.24 68.30 6.25
N PRO A 4 -20.62 68.11 7.43
CA PRO A 4 -21.24 67.65 8.66
C PRO A 4 -21.15 68.69 9.80
N SER A 5 -21.88 68.49 10.90
CA SER A 5 -21.68 69.26 12.14
C SER A 5 -21.24 68.34 13.28
N THR A 6 -19.98 68.51 13.68
CA THR A 6 -19.35 68.02 14.90
C THR A 6 -19.89 68.75 16.13
N ARG A 7 -20.19 68.03 17.22
CA ARG A 7 -20.03 68.56 18.58
C ARG A 7 -19.46 67.47 19.50
N ARG A 8 -18.28 67.78 20.05
CA ARG A 8 -17.72 67.20 21.28
C ARG A 8 -18.30 67.95 22.47
N SER A 9 -18.57 67.25 23.58
CA SER A 9 -18.25 67.75 24.93
C SER A 9 -18.39 66.63 25.96
N ALA A 10 -17.41 66.57 26.85
CA ALA A 10 -17.14 65.54 27.82
C ALA A 10 -17.82 65.80 29.19
N ALA A 11 -18.01 64.69 29.92
CA ALA A 11 -17.77 64.45 31.34
C ALA A 11 -18.45 65.33 32.44
N THR A 12 -19.11 64.66 33.40
CA THR A 12 -18.64 64.50 34.82
C THR A 12 -19.78 64.39 35.85
N ARG A 13 -19.90 63.19 36.44
CA ARG A 13 -20.11 62.75 37.86
C ARG A 13 -21.29 63.22 38.76
N VAL A 14 -21.56 62.30 39.72
CA VAL A 14 -22.13 62.42 41.09
C VAL A 14 -23.67 62.31 41.16
N ALA A 15 -24.37 61.59 42.04
CA ALA A 15 -24.10 60.87 43.30
C ALA A 15 -25.18 59.79 43.56
N ALA A 16 -24.86 58.94 44.54
CA ALA A 16 -25.61 57.85 45.15
C ALA A 16 -26.98 58.19 45.78
N ALA A 17 -27.83 57.15 45.89
CA ALA A 17 -28.84 57.01 46.94
C ALA A 17 -28.85 55.56 47.46
N LEU A 18 -28.70 55.43 48.78
CA LEU A 18 -28.73 54.21 49.59
C LEU A 18 -30.14 53.94 50.11
N ALA A 19 -30.62 52.70 49.97
CA ALA A 19 -31.54 51.98 50.90
C ALA A 19 -31.58 50.54 50.38
N GLY A 20 -31.09 49.50 51.08
CA GLY A 20 -31.51 49.08 52.40
C GLY A 20 -32.30 47.78 52.23
N GLY A 21 -31.65 46.63 52.42
CA GLY A 21 -32.29 45.31 52.31
C GLY A 21 -31.32 44.20 52.63
N ALA A 22 -31.52 43.58 53.79
CA ALA A 22 -30.60 42.66 54.44
C ALA A 22 -30.44 41.31 53.73
N LEU A 23 -29.17 40.86 53.72
CA LEU A 23 -28.66 39.47 53.74
C LEU A 23 -29.68 38.33 53.63
N VAL A 24 -29.67 37.67 52.48
CA VAL A 24 -29.81 36.21 52.39
C VAL A 24 -28.62 35.71 51.58
N ALA A 25 -27.66 35.10 52.27
CA ALA A 25 -26.54 34.40 51.64
C ALA A 25 -27.04 33.08 51.06
N GLY A 26 -27.42 33.09 49.79
CA GLY A 26 -27.54 31.89 48.97
C GLY A 26 -26.33 31.81 48.05
N LEU A 27 -25.48 30.80 48.23
CA LEU A 27 -24.41 30.48 47.29
C LEU A 27 -25.03 30.15 45.92
N LEU A 28 -24.96 31.08 44.97
CA LEU A 28 -25.07 30.76 43.56
C LEU A 28 -23.71 30.22 43.12
N ALA A 29 -23.50 28.92 43.31
CA ALA A 29 -22.53 28.18 42.52
C ALA A 29 -23.05 28.17 41.08
N GLY A 30 -22.60 29.14 40.28
CA GLY A 30 -22.78 29.09 38.84
C GLY A 30 -21.96 27.92 38.30
N CYS A 31 -22.64 26.90 37.79
CA CYS A 31 -22.02 25.89 36.93
C CYS A 31 -21.55 26.60 35.66
N ALA A 32 -20.26 26.91 35.58
CA ALA A 32 -19.60 26.97 34.29
C ALA A 32 -19.60 25.53 33.77
N SER A 33 -20.40 25.26 32.73
CA SER A 33 -20.32 24.01 31.99
C SER A 33 -18.99 24.02 31.24
N SER A 34 -17.98 23.39 31.84
CA SER A 34 -16.78 22.99 31.12
C SER A 34 -17.21 22.00 30.03
N GLU A 35 -17.00 22.37 28.77
CA GLU A 35 -16.93 21.41 27.68
C GLU A 35 -15.75 20.50 28.02
N GLU A 36 -16.06 19.33 28.56
CA GLU A 36 -15.10 18.27 28.78
C GLU A 36 -14.75 17.75 27.38
N GLU A 37 -13.64 18.28 26.83
CA GLU A 37 -12.99 17.69 25.66
C GLU A 37 -12.66 16.25 26.06
N VAL A 38 -13.46 15.32 25.56
CA VAL A 38 -13.23 13.89 25.78
C VAL A 38 -11.93 13.59 25.06
N ASP A 39 -10.83 13.56 25.81
CA ASP A 39 -9.53 13.07 25.37
C ASP A 39 -9.69 11.57 25.06
N VAL A 40 -10.16 11.29 23.83
CA VAL A 40 -10.21 9.95 23.27
C VAL A 40 -8.77 9.51 23.14
N ALA A 41 -8.32 8.69 24.09
CA ALA A 41 -6.96 8.16 24.12
C ALA A 41 -6.58 7.59 22.75
N SER A 42 -5.72 8.32 22.04
CA SER A 42 -5.11 7.89 20.79
C SER A 42 -4.22 6.70 21.10
N LEU A 43 -4.46 5.56 20.44
CA LEU A 43 -3.55 4.43 20.52
C LEU A 43 -2.35 4.74 19.62
N ALA A 44 -1.15 4.36 20.06
CA ALA A 44 -0.02 4.37 19.15
C ALA A 44 -0.37 3.47 17.94
N PRO A 45 -0.20 3.95 16.70
CA PRO A 45 -0.43 3.13 15.51
C PRO A 45 0.30 1.80 15.60
N ALA A 46 -0.26 0.75 14.98
CA ALA A 46 0.38 -0.55 14.95
C ALA A 46 1.80 -0.42 14.38
N THR A 47 2.81 -0.73 15.20
CA THR A 47 4.20 -0.74 14.77
C THR A 47 4.39 -1.85 13.75
N ILE A 48 5.25 -1.60 12.77
CA ILE A 48 5.68 -2.60 11.80
C ILE A 48 6.13 -3.87 12.55
N PRO A 49 5.59 -5.05 12.19
CA PRO A 49 5.96 -6.32 12.80
C PRO A 49 7.47 -6.57 12.79
N SER A 50 8.00 -7.09 13.90
CA SER A 50 9.38 -7.58 13.93
C SER A 50 9.45 -8.90 13.17
N SER A 51 10.43 -9.01 12.28
CA SER A 51 10.66 -10.20 11.45
C SER A 51 11.93 -10.93 11.91
N PRO A 52 11.89 -12.27 12.05
CA PRO A 52 13.09 -13.06 12.29
C PRO A 52 14.00 -13.11 11.05
N PRO A 53 15.28 -13.49 11.18
CA PRO A 53 16.10 -13.79 10.01
C PRO A 53 15.47 -14.93 9.20
N THR A 54 15.69 -14.94 7.88
CA THR A 54 15.22 -16.04 7.03
C THR A 54 15.91 -17.35 7.43
N SER A 55 15.11 -18.38 7.67
CA SER A 55 15.58 -19.74 7.99
C SER A 55 15.38 -20.72 6.83
N VAL A 56 14.61 -20.31 5.82
CA VAL A 56 14.28 -21.07 4.61
C VAL A 56 14.55 -20.18 3.40
N THR A 57 14.96 -20.77 2.28
CA THR A 57 15.09 -20.06 1.00
C THR A 57 13.72 -19.53 0.56
N PRO A 58 13.58 -18.23 0.24
CA PRO A 58 12.34 -17.68 -0.31
C PRO A 58 11.91 -18.43 -1.57
N ALA A 59 10.61 -18.62 -1.76
CA ALA A 59 10.10 -19.24 -2.97
C ALA A 59 10.24 -18.31 -4.19
N GLY A 60 10.43 -18.86 -5.39
CA GLY A 60 10.62 -18.06 -6.60
C GLY A 60 12.03 -17.47 -6.70
N SER A 61 12.14 -16.26 -7.22
CA SER A 61 13.42 -15.53 -7.35
C SER A 61 13.44 -14.28 -6.48
N VAL A 62 14.63 -13.82 -6.12
CA VAL A 62 14.84 -12.55 -5.41
C VAL A 62 15.73 -11.67 -6.28
N GLU A 63 15.27 -10.45 -6.51
CA GLU A 63 15.95 -9.39 -7.24
C GLU A 63 16.23 -8.22 -6.30
N LEU A 64 17.05 -7.25 -6.74
CA LEU A 64 17.31 -6.02 -5.97
C LEU A 64 17.83 -6.27 -4.54
N GLU A 65 18.58 -7.36 -4.33
CA GLU A 65 19.14 -7.71 -3.01
C GLU A 65 19.92 -6.54 -2.39
N GLY A 66 19.74 -6.32 -1.09
CA GLY A 66 20.30 -5.18 -0.37
C GLY A 66 19.45 -3.90 -0.42
N THR A 67 18.36 -3.90 -1.19
CA THR A 67 17.45 -2.74 -1.32
C THR A 67 16.27 -2.88 -0.36
N SER A 68 15.98 -1.84 0.43
CA SER A 68 14.73 -1.76 1.21
C SER A 68 13.58 -1.34 0.29
N ILE A 69 12.47 -2.07 0.38
CA ILE A 69 11.26 -1.85 -0.42
C ILE A 69 10.14 -1.43 0.51
N THR A 70 9.67 -0.19 0.33
CA THR A 70 8.63 0.44 1.13
C THR A 70 7.23 0.06 0.64
N ALA A 71 7.01 0.10 -0.68
CA ALA A 71 5.71 -0.14 -1.28
C ALA A 71 5.85 -0.60 -2.73
N ILE A 72 4.85 -1.35 -3.22
CA ILE A 72 4.82 -1.88 -4.59
C ILE A 72 3.42 -1.63 -5.15
N ALA A 73 3.35 -1.13 -6.38
CA ALA A 73 2.11 -0.99 -7.13
C ALA A 73 2.29 -1.55 -8.55
N PHE A 74 1.45 -2.51 -8.92
CA PHE A 74 1.36 -3.00 -10.29
C PHE A 74 0.26 -2.24 -11.04
N ASP A 75 0.56 -1.81 -12.26
CA ASP A 75 -0.40 -1.15 -13.14
C ASP A 75 -0.79 -2.08 -14.30
N PRO A 76 -2.05 -2.55 -14.37
CA PRO A 76 -2.52 -3.47 -15.41
C PRO A 76 -2.61 -2.83 -16.80
N SER A 77 -2.76 -1.50 -16.89
CA SER A 77 -2.90 -0.82 -18.18
C SER A 77 -1.60 -0.76 -18.97
N THR A 78 -0.47 -0.69 -18.26
CA THR A 78 0.89 -0.62 -18.83
C THR A 78 1.70 -1.90 -18.62
N ALA A 79 1.23 -2.82 -17.76
CA ALA A 79 1.97 -3.97 -17.27
C ALA A 79 3.32 -3.60 -16.63
N LEU A 80 3.39 -2.41 -16.04
CA LEU A 80 4.55 -1.91 -15.32
C LEU A 80 4.33 -2.00 -13.81
N THR A 81 5.42 -2.16 -13.06
CA THR A 81 5.40 -2.12 -11.60
C THR A 81 6.21 -0.92 -11.13
N ALA A 82 5.60 -0.08 -10.31
CA ALA A 82 6.32 0.89 -9.50
C ALA A 82 6.73 0.26 -8.17
N VAL A 83 8.00 0.40 -7.80
CA VAL A 83 8.58 -0.09 -6.55
C VAL A 83 9.22 1.09 -5.83
N LEU A 84 8.65 1.48 -4.69
CA LEU A 84 9.19 2.54 -3.85
C LEU A 84 10.31 1.97 -2.97
N VAL A 85 11.51 2.52 -3.10
CA VAL A 85 12.74 2.00 -2.50
C VAL A 85 13.50 3.06 -1.70
N ASP A 86 14.53 2.63 -0.98
CA ASP A 86 15.44 3.47 -0.19
C ASP A 86 14.71 4.41 0.74
N ASP A 87 13.80 3.81 1.50
CA ASP A 87 12.96 4.47 2.48
C ASP A 87 12.05 5.56 1.90
N GLY A 88 11.75 5.52 0.61
CA GLY A 88 10.81 6.45 -0.04
C GLY A 88 11.47 7.56 -0.86
N ASN A 89 12.76 7.47 -1.17
CA ASN A 89 13.48 8.51 -1.92
C ASN A 89 13.57 8.24 -3.42
N ARG A 90 13.29 7.00 -3.87
CA ARG A 90 13.37 6.61 -5.27
C ARG A 90 12.24 5.65 -5.63
N VAL A 91 11.79 5.71 -6.88
CA VAL A 91 10.89 4.73 -7.49
C VAL A 91 11.64 3.99 -8.60
N LEU A 92 11.60 2.67 -8.57
CA LEU A 92 12.01 1.83 -9.69
C LEU A 92 10.76 1.43 -10.48
N ILE A 93 10.78 1.67 -11.78
CA ILE A 93 9.75 1.22 -12.72
C ILE A 93 10.28 -0.01 -13.43
N LEU A 94 9.63 -1.14 -13.18
CA LEU A 94 10.01 -2.45 -13.68
C LEU A 94 8.99 -2.95 -14.70
N PRO A 95 9.40 -3.52 -15.84
CA PRO A 95 8.49 -4.26 -16.68
C PRO A 95 7.99 -5.52 -15.96
N ALA A 96 6.79 -5.99 -16.31
CA ALA A 96 6.40 -7.36 -16.02
C ALA A 96 7.40 -8.30 -16.72
N SER A 97 8.22 -9.02 -15.95
CA SER A 97 9.18 -9.96 -16.51
C SER A 97 8.47 -11.00 -17.36
N LYS A 98 8.86 -11.10 -18.63
CA LYS A 98 8.46 -12.17 -19.53
C LYS A 98 9.36 -13.39 -19.28
N GLU A 99 9.11 -14.15 -18.21
CA GLU A 99 9.72 -15.48 -18.09
C GLU A 99 8.68 -16.61 -18.15
N SER A 100 8.71 -17.26 -19.33
CA SER A 100 8.38 -18.64 -19.68
C SER A 100 7.01 -19.24 -19.37
N ILE A 101 6.09 -19.15 -20.34
CA ILE A 101 5.26 -20.30 -20.70
C ILE A 101 6.07 -21.13 -21.70
N THR A 102 6.85 -22.09 -21.20
CA THR A 102 7.34 -23.21 -22.02
C THR A 102 7.07 -24.50 -21.26
N ALA A 103 5.80 -24.91 -21.24
CA ALA A 103 5.45 -26.29 -20.93
C ALA A 103 5.77 -27.15 -22.18
N GLU A 104 7.04 -27.46 -22.41
CA GLU A 104 7.39 -28.53 -23.34
C GLU A 104 7.37 -29.85 -22.57
N SER A 105 6.18 -30.46 -22.56
CA SER A 105 5.96 -31.85 -22.17
C SER A 105 6.68 -32.76 -23.17
N THR A 106 7.97 -33.03 -22.96
CA THR A 106 8.62 -34.19 -23.56
C THR A 106 8.57 -35.36 -22.57
N ASN A 107 7.64 -36.25 -22.89
CA ASN A 107 7.44 -37.57 -22.31
C ASN A 107 8.74 -38.42 -22.37
N PRO A 108 9.28 -38.94 -21.26
CA PRO A 108 10.27 -40.00 -21.34
C PRO A 108 9.55 -41.35 -21.40
N GLU A 109 9.51 -41.95 -22.60
CA GLU A 109 9.22 -43.37 -22.71
C GLU A 109 10.26 -44.20 -21.95
N SER A 110 9.75 -45.16 -21.19
CA SER A 110 10.46 -46.17 -20.44
C SER A 110 11.42 -46.99 -21.31
N ILE A 111 12.68 -47.15 -20.88
CA ILE A 111 13.47 -48.32 -21.26
C ILE A 111 14.17 -48.89 -20.02
N THR A 112 13.76 -50.11 -19.70
CA THR A 112 14.20 -50.97 -18.60
C THR A 112 15.66 -51.41 -18.76
N ALA A 113 16.39 -51.44 -17.66
CA ALA A 113 17.77 -51.89 -17.53
C ALA A 113 17.93 -53.42 -17.71
N SER A 114 19.08 -53.88 -18.24
CA SER A 114 19.99 -54.85 -17.58
C SER A 114 21.24 -55.19 -18.42
N PRO A 115 22.31 -55.71 -17.79
CA PRO A 115 23.70 -55.40 -18.15
C PRO A 115 24.48 -56.61 -18.72
N GLU A 116 25.56 -56.38 -19.46
CA GLU A 116 26.64 -57.38 -19.61
C GLU A 116 28.06 -56.79 -19.65
N SER A 117 28.93 -57.62 -19.10
CA SER A 117 30.33 -57.53 -18.69
C SER A 117 31.40 -57.44 -19.81
N SER A 118 32.53 -56.81 -19.46
CA SER A 118 33.92 -57.07 -19.94
C SER A 118 34.23 -56.68 -21.41
N THR A 119 35.41 -56.26 -21.85
CA THR A 119 36.81 -56.47 -21.43
C THR A 119 37.67 -55.43 -22.18
N SER A 120 38.76 -54.95 -21.57
CA SER A 120 39.96 -54.41 -22.25
C SER A 120 40.71 -55.58 -22.94
N PRO A 121 41.53 -55.44 -24.01
CA PRO A 121 42.75 -54.61 -23.95
C PRO A 121 43.28 -54.01 -25.28
N GLU A 122 44.36 -53.24 -25.13
CA GLU A 122 45.54 -53.15 -26.01
C GLU A 122 45.54 -52.16 -27.21
N SER A 123 46.42 -51.16 -27.10
CA SER A 123 46.99 -50.35 -28.20
C SER A 123 48.03 -51.16 -28.99
N PRO A 124 48.34 -50.80 -30.25
CA PRO A 124 49.54 -49.96 -30.46
C PRO A 124 49.46 -48.94 -31.63
N ASP A 125 50.50 -48.12 -31.68
CA ASP A 125 50.84 -46.99 -32.56
C ASP A 125 50.48 -47.08 -34.07
N ALA A 126 50.08 -45.94 -34.66
CA ALA A 126 50.94 -45.14 -35.56
C ALA A 126 50.15 -44.27 -36.56
N ASP A 127 50.48 -42.97 -36.51
CA ASP A 127 50.72 -42.03 -37.61
C ASP A 127 49.61 -41.47 -38.53
N ALA A 128 49.68 -40.14 -38.63
CA ALA A 128 49.26 -39.23 -39.71
C ALA A 128 47.78 -39.17 -40.18
N ARG A 129 47.10 -38.08 -39.81
CA ARG A 129 46.87 -36.93 -40.71
C ARG A 129 46.19 -35.76 -40.00
N ARG A 130 46.80 -34.58 -40.12
CA ARG A 130 46.16 -33.28 -39.92
C ARG A 130 44.93 -33.17 -40.82
N THR A 131 43.79 -32.85 -40.22
CA THR A 131 42.72 -32.13 -40.89
C THR A 131 42.31 -31.02 -39.93
N GLU A 132 42.65 -29.78 -40.28
CA GLU A 132 42.19 -28.57 -39.60
C GLU A 132 40.66 -28.59 -39.58
N SER A 133 40.07 -28.61 -38.39
CA SER A 133 38.66 -28.28 -38.20
C SER A 133 38.55 -26.75 -38.15
N PRO A 134 37.63 -26.12 -38.88
CA PRO A 134 37.42 -24.69 -38.76
C PRO A 134 36.88 -24.40 -37.36
N GLU A 135 37.57 -23.50 -36.65
CA GLU A 135 37.08 -22.88 -35.42
C GLU A 135 35.84 -22.06 -35.81
N VAL A 136 34.65 -22.66 -35.63
CA VAL A 136 33.39 -21.96 -35.76
C VAL A 136 33.28 -21.05 -34.56
N ASP A 137 33.55 -19.77 -34.79
CA ASP A 137 33.27 -18.67 -33.87
C ASP A 137 31.81 -18.80 -33.43
N ALA A 138 31.61 -19.32 -32.22
CA ALA A 138 30.28 -19.44 -31.65
C ALA A 138 29.73 -18.01 -31.53
N PRO A 139 28.58 -17.69 -32.13
CA PRO A 139 27.98 -16.38 -31.91
C PRO A 139 27.79 -16.26 -30.40
N ARG A 140 28.40 -15.22 -29.81
CA ARG A 140 28.04 -14.78 -28.47
C ARG A 140 26.52 -14.57 -28.52
N THR A 141 25.79 -15.46 -27.86
CA THR A 141 24.40 -15.21 -27.53
C THR A 141 24.43 -14.01 -26.59
N GLU A 142 24.29 -12.80 -27.14
CA GLU A 142 23.78 -11.68 -26.37
C GLU A 142 22.46 -12.17 -25.80
N SER A 143 22.47 -12.48 -24.50
CA SER A 143 21.24 -12.64 -23.74
C SER A 143 20.43 -11.38 -23.99
N PRO A 144 19.14 -11.48 -24.36
CA PRO A 144 18.35 -10.29 -24.66
C PRO A 144 18.47 -9.34 -23.45
N GLU A 145 18.90 -8.12 -23.72
CA GLU A 145 18.92 -7.04 -22.74
C GLU A 145 17.54 -6.99 -22.08
N VAL A 146 17.49 -7.38 -20.80
CA VAL A 146 16.34 -7.11 -19.93
C VAL A 146 16.19 -5.59 -19.98
N ASP A 147 15.04 -5.10 -20.45
CA ASP A 147 14.72 -3.66 -20.44
C ASP A 147 15.04 -3.14 -19.04
N ALA A 148 16.11 -2.36 -18.92
CA ALA A 148 16.70 -2.06 -17.62
C ALA A 148 15.69 -1.26 -16.77
N PRO A 149 15.62 -1.49 -15.45
CA PRO A 149 14.78 -0.72 -14.54
C PRO A 149 14.95 0.79 -14.76
N ARG A 150 13.84 1.52 -14.97
CA ARG A 150 13.90 2.98 -14.96
C ARG A 150 13.88 3.45 -13.51
N THR A 151 14.81 4.33 -13.16
CA THR A 151 14.87 4.95 -11.83
C THR A 151 14.35 6.38 -11.88
N VAL A 152 13.46 6.72 -10.96
CA VAL A 152 12.97 8.09 -10.74
C VAL A 152 13.34 8.50 -9.31
N THR A 153 14.06 9.61 -9.18
CA THR A 153 14.41 10.18 -7.87
C THR A 153 13.31 11.14 -7.43
N LEU A 154 12.95 11.09 -6.15
CA LEU A 154 11.94 11.97 -5.57
C LEU A 154 12.63 13.11 -4.81
N GLU A 155 12.06 14.32 -4.92
CA GLU A 155 12.56 15.48 -4.16
C GLU A 155 12.22 15.36 -2.67
N ASN A 156 10.99 14.93 -2.39
CA ASN A 156 10.50 14.65 -1.05
C ASN A 156 10.39 13.14 -0.83
N ARG A 157 10.66 12.71 0.40
CA ARG A 157 10.51 11.31 0.81
C ARG A 157 9.03 10.94 0.78
N ALA A 158 8.63 10.04 -0.10
CA ALA A 158 7.26 9.57 -0.17
C ALA A 158 6.89 8.72 1.05
N ALA A 159 5.73 8.99 1.63
CA ALA A 159 5.13 8.24 2.72
C ALA A 159 4.54 6.90 2.24
N GLY A 160 4.19 6.80 0.96
CA GLY A 160 3.62 5.61 0.35
C GLY A 160 3.62 5.66 -1.17
N LEU A 161 3.02 4.64 -1.78
CA LEU A 161 2.84 4.51 -3.22
C LEU A 161 1.49 3.84 -3.47
N SER A 162 0.65 4.42 -4.32
CA SER A 162 -0.58 3.79 -4.79
C SER A 162 -0.65 3.80 -6.32
N GLY A 163 -1.09 2.67 -6.89
CA GLY A 163 -1.36 2.58 -8.32
C GLY A 163 -2.74 3.16 -8.64
N THR A 164 -2.86 3.85 -9.76
CA THR A 164 -4.14 4.36 -10.28
C THR A 164 -4.87 3.37 -11.17
N GLY A 165 -4.15 2.38 -11.72
CA GLY A 165 -4.67 1.41 -12.67
C GLY A 165 -4.79 1.92 -14.12
N ASN A 166 -4.38 3.16 -14.38
CA ASN A 166 -4.43 3.79 -15.71
C ASN A 166 -3.09 4.35 -16.18
N GLY A 167 -1.98 3.77 -15.70
CA GLY A 167 -0.62 4.08 -16.13
C GLY A 167 0.11 5.06 -15.22
N PHE A 168 -0.51 5.47 -14.11
CA PHE A 168 0.07 6.39 -13.15
C PHE A 168 0.20 5.78 -11.76
N ALA A 169 1.15 6.30 -10.97
CA ALA A 169 1.21 6.06 -9.54
C ALA A 169 1.18 7.39 -8.76
N LEU A 170 0.65 7.36 -7.55
CA LEU A 170 0.59 8.50 -6.64
C LEU A 170 1.57 8.30 -5.49
N LEU A 171 2.28 9.37 -5.15
CA LEU A 171 3.36 9.41 -4.16
C LEU A 171 3.10 10.59 -3.20
N PRO A 172 2.33 10.37 -2.12
CA PRO A 172 2.15 11.36 -1.07
C PRO A 172 3.46 11.55 -0.29
N ALA A 173 3.78 12.77 0.10
CA ALA A 173 4.96 13.14 0.87
C ALA A 173 4.69 14.40 1.72
N ASP A 174 5.66 14.79 2.54
CA ASP A 174 5.58 16.06 3.28
C ASP A 174 5.53 17.26 2.31
N GLY A 175 4.42 17.99 2.33
CA GLY A 175 4.17 19.17 1.50
C GLY A 175 3.79 18.89 0.05
N THR A 176 3.77 17.64 -0.42
CA THR A 176 3.48 17.34 -1.84
C THR A 176 2.72 16.03 -2.05
N VAL A 177 1.93 15.96 -3.11
CA VAL A 177 1.55 14.70 -3.75
C VAL A 177 2.08 14.69 -5.18
N SER A 178 2.82 13.65 -5.54
CA SER A 178 3.37 13.52 -6.90
C SER A 178 2.63 12.45 -7.68
N ARG A 179 2.36 12.73 -8.96
CA ARG A 179 1.79 11.81 -9.93
C ARG A 179 2.87 11.40 -10.91
N LEU A 180 3.21 10.12 -10.89
CA LEU A 180 4.25 9.51 -11.73
C LEU A 180 3.61 8.80 -12.93
N ASP A 181 3.94 9.23 -14.14
CA ASP A 181 3.65 8.47 -15.37
C ASP A 181 4.60 7.27 -15.45
N LEU A 182 4.07 6.05 -15.42
CA LEU A 182 4.89 4.85 -15.42
C LEU A 182 5.55 4.59 -16.78
N THR A 183 4.94 5.04 -17.87
CA THR A 183 5.45 4.84 -19.24
C THR A 183 6.57 5.80 -19.56
N THR A 184 6.46 7.07 -19.17
CA THR A 184 7.45 8.13 -19.47
C THR A 184 8.43 8.36 -18.33
N GLY A 185 8.08 8.00 -17.09
CA GLY A 185 8.84 8.30 -15.88
C GLY A 185 8.74 9.77 -15.47
N GLU A 186 7.84 10.54 -16.10
CA GLU A 186 7.61 11.94 -15.78
C GLU A 186 6.88 12.07 -14.44
N LEU A 187 7.38 12.98 -13.61
CA LEU A 187 6.82 13.25 -12.29
C LEU A 187 6.16 14.63 -12.31
N GLU A 188 4.85 14.66 -12.14
CA GLU A 188 4.06 15.86 -11.90
C GLU A 188 3.93 16.05 -10.39
N VAL A 189 4.46 17.14 -9.85
CA VAL A 189 4.44 17.42 -8.41
C VAL A 189 3.37 18.47 -8.11
N VAL A 190 2.52 18.18 -7.14
CA VAL A 190 1.49 19.10 -6.65
C VAL A 190 1.75 19.43 -5.19
N ASP A 191 1.82 20.72 -4.88
CA ASP A 191 1.97 21.19 -3.50
C ASP A 191 0.66 20.98 -2.73
N VAL A 192 0.79 20.50 -1.49
CA VAL A 192 -0.32 20.37 -0.54
C VAL A 192 0.06 20.97 0.81
N GLU A 193 -0.94 21.32 1.62
CA GLU A 193 -0.71 21.90 2.93
C GLU A 193 -0.47 20.81 3.99
N GLY A 194 0.78 20.65 4.40
CA GLY A 194 1.17 19.72 5.47
C GLY A 194 1.61 18.34 4.97
N ASN A 195 1.64 17.37 5.89
CA ASN A 195 2.22 16.06 5.62
C ASN A 195 1.18 15.08 5.04
N ALA A 196 1.31 14.75 3.76
CA ALA A 196 0.46 13.77 3.11
C ALA A 196 0.95 12.34 3.41
N LEU A 197 0.04 11.51 3.92
CA LEU A 197 0.30 10.11 4.29
C LEU A 197 -0.18 9.12 3.24
N SER A 198 -1.29 9.43 2.56
CA SER A 198 -1.91 8.55 1.58
C SER A 198 -2.49 9.34 0.41
N ALA A 199 -2.62 8.68 -0.74
CA ALA A 199 -3.29 9.25 -1.90
C ALA A 199 -3.99 8.14 -2.69
N ALA A 200 -5.15 8.44 -3.28
CA ALA A 200 -5.87 7.52 -4.16
C ALA A 200 -6.60 8.31 -5.25
N GLN A 201 -6.69 7.73 -6.45
CA GLN A 201 -7.50 8.30 -7.52
C GLN A 201 -8.96 7.84 -7.39
N LEU A 202 -9.87 8.80 -7.38
CA LEU A 202 -11.32 8.59 -7.38
C LEU A 202 -11.80 8.15 -8.77
N ALA A 203 -13.00 7.56 -8.85
CA ALA A 203 -13.57 7.08 -10.11
C ALA A 203 -13.77 8.18 -11.17
N ASP A 204 -13.95 9.44 -10.74
CA ASP A 204 -14.07 10.60 -11.63
C ASP A 204 -12.71 11.19 -12.07
N GLY A 205 -11.60 10.59 -11.64
CA GLY A 205 -10.24 10.99 -11.98
C GLY A 205 -9.60 11.98 -11.00
N ARG A 206 -10.37 12.59 -10.09
CA ARG A 206 -9.82 13.43 -9.01
C ARG A 206 -8.95 12.62 -8.07
N ILE A 207 -8.08 13.30 -7.32
CA ILE A 207 -7.15 12.66 -6.38
C ILE A 207 -7.58 13.02 -4.97
N ALA A 208 -7.90 12.01 -4.15
CA ALA A 208 -8.04 12.18 -2.71
C ALA A 208 -6.67 12.02 -2.05
N VAL A 209 -6.27 13.00 -1.23
CA VAL A 209 -5.02 13.04 -0.48
C VAL A 209 -5.36 13.02 1.01
N GLY A 210 -4.88 12.01 1.70
CA GLY A 210 -5.05 11.84 3.14
C GLY A 210 -3.85 12.42 3.90
N MET A 211 -4.14 13.28 4.88
CA MET A 211 -3.14 14.03 5.63
C MET A 211 -2.91 13.47 7.04
N GLU A 212 -1.75 13.79 7.61
CA GLU A 212 -1.39 13.46 9.00
C GLU A 212 -2.31 14.14 10.02
N ASN A 213 -2.83 15.33 9.72
CA ASN A 213 -3.74 16.06 10.60
C ASN A 213 -5.19 15.53 10.58
N GLY A 214 -5.48 14.49 9.79
CA GLY A 214 -6.82 13.91 9.64
C GLY A 214 -7.69 14.54 8.57
N ASP A 215 -7.17 15.48 7.79
CA ASP A 215 -7.89 16.03 6.64
C ASP A 215 -7.77 15.12 5.41
N ILE A 216 -8.82 15.11 4.60
CA ILE A 216 -8.79 14.60 3.22
C ILE A 216 -8.98 15.79 2.28
N GLU A 217 -8.04 15.99 1.38
CA GLU A 217 -8.11 16.99 0.32
C GLU A 217 -8.42 16.31 -1.01
N VAL A 218 -9.37 16.85 -1.77
CA VAL A 218 -9.70 16.34 -3.11
C VAL A 218 -9.20 17.31 -4.16
N LEU A 219 -8.23 16.89 -4.96
CA LEU A 219 -7.56 17.68 -5.99
C LEU A 219 -8.10 17.33 -7.38
N ASP A 220 -8.24 18.33 -8.25
CA ASP A 220 -8.45 18.11 -9.68
C ASP A 220 -7.08 18.07 -10.37
N PRO A 221 -6.68 16.95 -10.99
CA PRO A 221 -5.40 16.89 -11.70
C PRO A 221 -5.31 17.86 -12.89
N ALA A 222 -6.43 18.37 -13.41
CA ALA A 222 -6.43 19.39 -14.46
C ALA A 222 -6.16 20.82 -13.94
N ASP A 223 -6.42 21.07 -12.66
CA ASP A 223 -6.11 22.32 -11.96
C ASP A 223 -5.71 22.02 -10.50
N PRO A 224 -4.49 21.51 -10.28
CA PRO A 224 -4.06 21.05 -8.97
C PRO A 224 -3.66 22.21 -8.02
N SER A 225 -3.92 23.47 -8.41
CA SER A 225 -3.46 24.64 -7.66
C SER A 225 -4.12 24.83 -6.30
N ALA A 226 -5.30 24.22 -6.10
CA ALA A 226 -6.01 24.21 -4.84
C ALA A 226 -6.93 22.99 -4.74
N PRO A 227 -7.23 22.50 -3.52
CA PRO A 227 -8.22 21.45 -3.34
C PRO A 227 -9.62 21.94 -3.71
N THR A 228 -10.34 21.10 -4.45
CA THR A 228 -11.75 21.28 -4.78
C THR A 228 -12.66 21.07 -3.58
N GLN A 229 -12.22 20.22 -2.63
CA GLN A 229 -12.93 19.90 -1.40
C GLN A 229 -11.93 19.60 -0.29
N ARG A 230 -12.31 19.88 0.96
CA ARG A 230 -11.59 19.47 2.16
C ARG A 230 -12.59 18.85 3.14
N ILE A 231 -12.28 17.65 3.61
CA ILE A 231 -13.09 16.86 4.54
C ILE A 231 -12.28 16.67 5.81
N THR A 232 -12.83 17.00 6.96
CA THR A 232 -12.09 17.05 8.24
C THR A 232 -12.74 16.15 9.30
N GLY A 233 -12.03 15.91 10.40
CA GLY A 233 -12.56 15.24 11.59
C GLY A 233 -12.04 13.83 11.85
N LEU A 234 -11.09 13.33 11.04
CA LEU A 234 -10.29 12.16 11.39
C LEU A 234 -9.10 12.59 12.26
N SER A 235 -8.36 11.65 12.84
CA SER A 235 -7.12 11.97 13.56
C SER A 235 -5.86 11.76 12.71
N GLY A 236 -5.98 10.98 11.65
CA GLY A 236 -4.99 10.78 10.60
C GLY A 236 -5.60 9.98 9.45
N VAL A 237 -5.08 10.15 8.23
CA VAL A 237 -5.55 9.43 7.04
C VAL A 237 -4.42 8.58 6.47
N ASP A 238 -4.18 7.48 7.17
CA ASP A 238 -3.07 6.55 6.99
C ASP A 238 -3.11 5.71 5.71
N ALA A 239 -4.31 5.46 5.21
CA ALA A 239 -4.56 4.79 3.94
C ALA A 239 -5.93 5.18 3.38
N LEU A 240 -6.03 5.20 2.06
CA LEU A 240 -7.28 5.41 1.33
C LEU A 240 -7.55 4.21 0.43
N ALA A 241 -8.80 3.74 0.43
CA ALA A 241 -9.27 2.65 -0.41
C ALA A 241 -10.46 3.13 -1.25
N VAL A 242 -10.39 2.92 -2.57
CA VAL A 242 -11.44 3.31 -3.52
C VAL A 242 -12.10 2.05 -4.08
N ALA A 243 -13.39 1.88 -3.79
CA ALA A 243 -14.21 0.77 -4.26
C ALA A 243 -15.35 1.30 -5.14
N GLY A 244 -15.12 1.36 -6.44
CA GLY A 244 -16.03 2.07 -7.35
C GLY A 244 -16.03 3.56 -7.05
N ASP A 245 -17.19 4.12 -6.74
CA ASP A 245 -17.39 5.53 -6.34
C ASP A 245 -17.14 5.78 -4.85
N ARG A 246 -16.86 4.74 -4.06
CA ARG A 246 -16.78 4.84 -2.59
C ARG A 246 -15.36 4.98 -2.11
N LEU A 247 -15.14 5.97 -1.25
CA LEU A 247 -13.88 6.20 -0.57
C LEU A 247 -13.97 5.74 0.89
N THR A 248 -12.98 4.99 1.35
CA THR A 248 -12.83 4.60 2.76
C THR A 248 -11.44 5.00 3.25
N ALA A 249 -11.39 5.67 4.39
CA ALA A 249 -10.16 6.04 5.09
C ALA A 249 -9.84 5.04 6.21
N LEU A 250 -8.57 4.69 6.34
CA LEU A 250 -8.01 4.06 7.54
C LEU A 250 -7.38 5.12 8.42
N ASP A 251 -7.71 5.08 9.70
CA ASP A 251 -6.99 5.79 10.77
C ASP A 251 -6.34 4.73 11.67
N ARG A 252 -5.01 4.60 11.60
CA ARG A 252 -4.28 3.57 12.36
C ARG A 252 -4.21 3.91 13.84
N ALA A 253 -4.16 5.18 14.20
CA ALA A 253 -4.13 5.63 15.59
C ALA A 253 -5.45 5.34 16.32
N GLN A 254 -6.57 5.45 15.62
CA GLN A 254 -7.90 5.10 16.13
C GLN A 254 -8.32 3.66 15.83
N THR A 255 -7.48 2.90 15.12
CA THR A 255 -7.77 1.54 14.62
C THR A 255 -9.16 1.48 13.98
N SER A 256 -9.48 2.41 13.09
CA SER A 256 -10.82 2.60 12.53
C SER A 256 -10.83 2.73 11.02
N VAL A 257 -11.93 2.29 10.40
CA VAL A 257 -12.23 2.57 8.99
C VAL A 257 -13.45 3.47 8.91
N THR A 258 -13.39 4.51 8.08
CA THR A 258 -14.43 5.52 7.94
C THR A 258 -14.80 5.68 6.48
N ALA A 259 -16.08 5.54 6.16
CA ALA A 259 -16.59 5.87 4.84
C ALA A 259 -16.56 7.38 4.65
N ILE A 260 -16.17 7.83 3.45
CA ILE A 260 -16.05 9.25 3.13
C ILE A 260 -17.07 9.58 2.04
N ASP A 261 -17.90 10.57 2.32
CA ASP A 261 -18.85 11.11 1.36
C ASP A 261 -18.21 12.27 0.60
N THR A 262 -17.86 12.03 -0.66
CA THR A 262 -17.22 13.02 -1.53
C THR A 262 -18.21 13.93 -2.25
N GLU A 263 -19.51 13.61 -2.22
CA GLU A 263 -20.56 14.49 -2.75
C GLU A 263 -20.89 15.58 -1.74
N ASP A 264 -21.08 15.19 -0.47
CA ASP A 264 -21.40 16.08 0.63
C ASP A 264 -20.15 16.64 1.35
N ALA A 265 -18.95 16.20 0.95
CA ALA A 265 -17.67 16.56 1.58
C ALA A 265 -17.69 16.33 3.10
N SER A 266 -18.08 15.12 3.53
CA SER A 266 -18.28 14.80 4.93
C SER A 266 -17.87 13.37 5.29
N LEU A 267 -17.74 13.11 6.60
CA LEU A 267 -17.52 11.76 7.11
C LEU A 267 -18.84 10.99 7.15
N GLY A 268 -18.82 9.76 6.65
CA GLY A 268 -19.90 8.80 6.75
C GLY A 268 -19.79 7.93 8.01
N LEU A 269 -20.22 6.66 7.88
CA LEU A 269 -20.11 5.69 8.96
C LEU A 269 -18.64 5.39 9.28
N ALA A 270 -18.33 5.33 10.58
CA ALA A 270 -17.04 4.88 11.08
C ALA A 270 -17.20 3.58 11.87
N LEU A 271 -16.31 2.62 11.64
CA LEU A 271 -16.27 1.34 12.33
C LEU A 271 -14.89 1.07 12.91
N ARG A 272 -14.87 0.42 14.07
CA ARG A 272 -13.63 -0.08 14.64
C ARG A 272 -13.08 -1.24 13.78
N ALA A 273 -11.84 -1.09 13.35
CA ALA A 273 -11.07 -2.07 12.60
C ALA A 273 -10.14 -2.85 13.54
N GLY A 274 -10.72 -3.67 14.41
CA GLY A 274 -9.94 -4.52 15.31
C GLY A 274 -9.21 -3.75 16.41
N SER A 275 -7.96 -4.15 16.69
CA SER A 275 -7.12 -3.59 17.77
C SER A 275 -5.84 -2.91 17.30
N GLY A 276 -5.44 -3.10 16.05
CA GLY A 276 -4.32 -2.43 15.42
C GLY A 276 -4.34 -2.64 13.92
N ALA A 277 -5.31 -2.03 13.25
CA ALA A 277 -5.38 -2.06 11.79
C ALA A 277 -4.16 -1.40 11.15
N SER A 278 -3.64 -1.97 10.05
CA SER A 278 -2.39 -1.52 9.44
C SER A 278 -2.45 -1.31 7.93
N ALA A 279 -3.23 -2.09 7.17
CA ALA A 279 -3.36 -1.93 5.73
C ALA A 279 -4.79 -2.11 5.25
N LEU A 280 -5.10 -1.52 4.09
CA LEU A 280 -6.34 -1.71 3.34
C LEU A 280 -6.04 -2.18 1.92
N THR A 281 -6.95 -2.98 1.37
CA THR A 281 -7.08 -3.18 -0.07
C THR A 281 -8.55 -3.34 -0.44
N VAL A 282 -8.86 -3.41 -1.74
CA VAL A 282 -10.22 -3.59 -2.26
C VAL A 282 -10.23 -4.80 -3.19
N ASP A 283 -11.30 -5.59 -3.13
CA ASP A 283 -11.55 -6.65 -4.09
C ASP A 283 -12.52 -6.24 -5.20
N HIS A 284 -12.64 -7.06 -6.25
CA HIS A 284 -13.58 -6.82 -7.36
C HIS A 284 -15.07 -6.82 -6.97
N TYR A 285 -15.43 -7.27 -5.76
CA TYR A 285 -16.78 -7.16 -5.23
C TYR A 285 -17.05 -5.80 -4.59
N GLY A 286 -16.06 -4.90 -4.56
CA GLY A 286 -16.14 -3.58 -3.94
C GLY A 286 -16.10 -3.63 -2.42
N ARG A 287 -15.56 -4.71 -1.83
CA ARG A 287 -15.37 -4.82 -0.38
C ARG A 287 -14.03 -4.21 0.01
N VAL A 288 -13.99 -3.58 1.19
CA VAL A 288 -12.73 -3.15 1.80
C VAL A 288 -12.21 -4.28 2.70
N LEU A 289 -10.97 -4.67 2.46
CA LEU A 289 -10.26 -5.73 3.18
C LEU A 289 -9.18 -5.07 4.04
N ALA A 290 -9.10 -5.44 5.32
CA ALA A 290 -8.15 -4.86 6.26
C ALA A 290 -7.41 -5.91 7.08
N THR A 291 -6.14 -5.65 7.37
CA THR A 291 -5.34 -6.39 8.35
C THR A 291 -5.46 -5.73 9.71
N ASP A 292 -5.83 -6.49 10.74
CA ASP A 292 -5.65 -6.16 12.15
C ASP A 292 -4.37 -6.85 12.64
N THR A 293 -3.23 -6.16 12.48
CA THR A 293 -1.90 -6.72 12.75
C THR A 293 -1.72 -7.08 14.22
N LEU A 294 -2.15 -6.20 15.13
CA LEU A 294 -2.02 -6.44 16.57
C LEU A 294 -3.02 -7.49 17.07
N GLY A 295 -4.18 -7.61 16.41
CA GLY A 295 -5.21 -8.58 16.76
C GLY A 295 -5.16 -9.89 15.95
N SER A 296 -4.15 -10.08 15.10
CA SER A 296 -3.97 -11.23 14.20
C SER A 296 -5.26 -11.66 13.49
N SER A 297 -5.93 -10.72 12.83
CA SER A 297 -7.16 -11.02 12.11
C SER A 297 -7.29 -10.29 10.78
N LEU A 298 -8.03 -10.90 9.86
CA LEU A 298 -8.51 -10.25 8.64
C LEU A 298 -9.95 -9.79 8.82
N LEU A 299 -10.23 -8.60 8.31
CA LEU A 299 -11.53 -7.93 8.41
C LEU A 299 -12.03 -7.61 7.00
N VAL A 300 -13.29 -7.95 6.73
CA VAL A 300 -13.92 -7.72 5.43
C VAL A 300 -15.14 -6.84 5.62
N TYR A 301 -15.17 -5.68 4.97
CA TYR A 301 -16.25 -4.70 5.05
C TYR A 301 -16.98 -4.58 3.72
N SER A 302 -18.32 -4.54 3.76
CA SER A 302 -19.10 -4.01 2.63
C SER A 302 -18.98 -2.49 2.58
N THR A 303 -19.14 -1.89 1.40
CA THR A 303 -19.00 -0.44 1.21
C THR A 303 -20.32 0.26 0.84
N ASP A 304 -21.33 -0.42 0.28
CA ASP A 304 -22.68 0.18 0.04
C ASP A 304 -23.25 0.81 1.32
N VAL A 305 -23.13 0.05 2.40
CA VAL A 305 -23.20 0.54 3.77
C VAL A 305 -21.96 -0.04 4.43
N LEU A 306 -21.15 0.83 5.04
CA LEU A 306 -19.96 0.39 5.75
C LEU A 306 -20.38 -0.55 6.90
N MET A 307 -20.08 -1.83 6.73
CA MET A 307 -20.44 -2.87 7.69
C MET A 307 -19.43 -4.01 7.67
N LEU A 308 -18.98 -4.43 8.85
CA LEU A 308 -18.15 -5.62 8.99
C LEU A 308 -18.95 -6.87 8.60
N ARG A 309 -18.49 -7.60 7.61
CA ARG A 309 -19.13 -8.81 7.05
C ARG A 309 -18.45 -10.09 7.52
N GLN A 310 -17.13 -10.08 7.59
CA GLN A 310 -16.34 -11.23 8.01
C GLN A 310 -15.20 -10.76 8.90
N ARG A 311 -14.90 -11.57 9.91
CA ARG A 311 -13.69 -11.49 10.71
C ARG A 311 -13.24 -12.91 10.98
N PHE A 312 -11.99 -13.20 10.68
CA PHE A 312 -11.41 -14.50 10.98
C PHE A 312 -9.95 -14.33 11.40
N PRO A 313 -9.47 -15.20 12.31
CA PRO A 313 -8.09 -15.17 12.76
C PRO A 313 -7.15 -15.61 11.63
N VAL A 314 -5.95 -15.06 11.66
CA VAL A 314 -4.82 -15.49 10.83
C VAL A 314 -3.61 -15.70 11.72
N ASP A 315 -2.54 -16.27 11.18
CA ASP A 315 -1.27 -16.39 11.88
C ASP A 315 -0.69 -15.00 12.22
N GLU A 316 0.39 -15.00 13.02
CA GLU A 316 0.86 -13.80 13.71
C GLU A 316 1.21 -12.64 12.78
N GLN A 317 0.69 -11.45 13.15
CA GLN A 317 1.05 -10.15 12.58
C GLN A 317 0.81 -10.03 11.06
N PRO A 318 -0.42 -10.24 10.57
CA PRO A 318 -0.73 -9.98 9.17
C PRO A 318 -0.49 -8.51 8.84
N TYR A 319 0.13 -8.20 7.70
CA TYR A 319 0.57 -6.84 7.40
C TYR A 319 0.07 -6.31 6.05
N ALA A 320 0.71 -6.68 4.93
CA ALA A 320 0.35 -6.17 3.61
C ALA A 320 -0.67 -7.08 2.90
N LEU A 321 -1.48 -6.48 2.02
CA LEU A 321 -2.57 -7.14 1.31
C LEU A 321 -2.46 -6.90 -0.20
N ALA A 322 -2.71 -7.95 -1.00
CA ALA A 322 -2.99 -7.82 -2.43
C ALA A 322 -4.09 -8.79 -2.83
N TYR A 323 -5.10 -8.31 -3.55
CA TYR A 323 -6.17 -9.16 -4.07
C TYR A 323 -5.89 -9.57 -5.52
N ASP A 324 -5.87 -10.87 -5.80
CA ASP A 324 -5.73 -11.40 -7.16
C ASP A 324 -7.12 -11.69 -7.74
N ASN A 325 -7.59 -10.78 -8.60
CA ASN A 325 -8.89 -10.91 -9.27
C ASN A 325 -9.02 -12.19 -10.13
N ALA A 326 -7.91 -12.73 -10.63
CA ALA A 326 -7.98 -13.89 -11.52
C ALA A 326 -8.16 -15.20 -10.74
N SER A 327 -7.58 -15.30 -9.54
CA SER A 327 -7.67 -16.49 -8.69
C SER A 327 -8.68 -16.36 -7.56
N ASP A 328 -9.28 -15.18 -7.36
CA ASP A 328 -10.18 -14.86 -6.25
C ASP A 328 -9.54 -15.09 -4.87
N LEU A 329 -8.23 -14.82 -4.77
CA LEU A 329 -7.46 -14.96 -3.54
C LEU A 329 -7.01 -13.61 -2.99
N LEU A 330 -7.17 -13.45 -1.68
CA LEU A 330 -6.50 -12.40 -0.92
C LEU A 330 -5.14 -12.91 -0.46
N TRP A 331 -4.07 -12.34 -0.98
CA TRP A 331 -2.70 -12.59 -0.51
C TRP A 331 -2.35 -11.67 0.64
N VAL A 332 -1.78 -12.25 1.70
CA VAL A 332 -1.43 -11.56 2.94
C VAL A 332 -0.02 -11.91 3.34
N THR A 333 0.80 -10.90 3.61
CA THR A 333 2.14 -11.12 4.15
C THR A 333 2.09 -11.26 5.67
N LEU A 334 2.93 -12.15 6.19
CA LEU A 334 3.08 -12.47 7.61
C LEU A 334 4.55 -12.25 8.00
N PRO A 335 4.96 -11.01 8.35
CA PRO A 335 6.37 -10.76 8.64
C PRO A 335 6.89 -11.47 9.89
N GLY A 336 6.00 -11.84 10.83
CA GLY A 336 6.37 -12.62 12.01
C GLY A 336 6.90 -14.02 11.67
N THR A 337 6.48 -14.60 10.54
CA THR A 337 6.91 -15.94 10.09
C THR A 337 7.69 -15.92 8.78
N ASN A 338 7.85 -14.77 8.12
CA ASN A 338 8.43 -14.63 6.77
C ASN A 338 7.68 -15.49 5.76
N GLU A 339 6.35 -15.33 5.74
CA GLU A 339 5.47 -16.06 4.85
C GLU A 339 4.50 -15.13 4.12
N VAL A 340 3.95 -15.63 3.03
CA VAL A 340 2.78 -15.10 2.36
C VAL A 340 1.73 -16.20 2.25
N VAL A 341 0.48 -15.86 2.54
CA VAL A 341 -0.64 -16.80 2.55
C VAL A 341 -1.77 -16.26 1.68
N GLY A 342 -2.33 -17.11 0.82
CA GLY A 342 -3.49 -16.81 -0.01
C GLY A 342 -4.76 -17.36 0.63
N TYR A 343 -5.75 -16.50 0.83
CA TYR A 343 -7.04 -16.85 1.43
C TYR A 343 -8.19 -16.74 0.42
N ASP A 344 -9.00 -17.79 0.33
CA ASP A 344 -10.31 -17.78 -0.33
C ASP A 344 -11.38 -17.25 0.64
N LEU A 345 -11.98 -16.11 0.29
CA LEU A 345 -12.98 -15.40 1.10
C LEU A 345 -14.43 -15.80 0.79
N SER A 346 -14.66 -16.72 -0.15
CA SER A 346 -15.99 -17.12 -0.63
C SER A 346 -16.83 -17.82 0.44
N THR A 347 -16.17 -18.49 1.40
CA THR A 347 -16.83 -19.35 2.41
C THR A 347 -17.22 -18.63 3.70
N GLY A 348 -16.78 -17.38 3.90
CA GLY A 348 -17.09 -16.59 5.11
C GLY A 348 -16.03 -16.59 6.21
N VAL A 349 -15.11 -17.57 6.22
CA VAL A 349 -14.11 -17.75 7.30
C VAL A 349 -12.66 -17.71 6.82
N GLY A 350 -12.42 -17.32 5.55
CA GLY A 350 -11.07 -17.22 4.97
C GLY A 350 -10.32 -18.55 4.95
N VAL A 351 -10.49 -19.33 3.90
CA VAL A 351 -9.83 -20.63 3.77
C VAL A 351 -8.44 -20.44 3.17
N GLU A 352 -7.39 -20.89 3.87
CA GLU A 352 -6.05 -20.92 3.31
C GLU A 352 -6.00 -21.84 2.08
N ALA A 353 -5.63 -21.25 0.94
CA ALA A 353 -5.50 -21.93 -0.34
C ALA A 353 -4.03 -22.25 -0.66
N ALA A 354 -3.11 -21.39 -0.22
CA ALA A 354 -1.68 -21.53 -0.49
C ALA A 354 -0.83 -20.78 0.54
N ARG A 355 0.40 -21.25 0.75
CA ARG A 355 1.40 -20.63 1.63
C ARG A 355 2.80 -20.81 1.07
N PHE A 356 3.60 -19.75 1.14
CA PHE A 356 4.97 -19.75 0.63
C PHE A 356 5.91 -18.99 1.56
N SER A 357 7.16 -19.45 1.65
CA SER A 357 8.23 -18.73 2.33
C SER A 357 8.65 -17.49 1.56
N THR A 358 8.95 -16.41 2.28
CA THR A 358 9.33 -15.12 1.69
C THR A 358 10.71 -14.64 2.13
N VAL A 359 11.17 -13.55 1.52
CA VAL A 359 12.19 -12.68 2.09
C VAL A 359 11.79 -12.23 3.51
N ALA A 360 12.78 -11.84 4.32
CA ALA A 360 12.52 -11.27 5.64
C ALA A 360 11.82 -9.90 5.54
N ALA A 361 11.05 -9.55 6.55
CA ALA A 361 10.24 -8.33 6.61
C ALA A 361 9.42 -8.07 5.33
N PRO A 362 8.58 -9.03 4.88
CA PRO A 362 7.72 -8.91 3.70
C PRO A 362 6.61 -7.87 3.94
N ASN A 363 6.95 -6.59 3.85
CA ASN A 363 6.08 -5.51 4.28
C ASN A 363 5.28 -4.87 3.15
N SER A 364 5.55 -5.26 1.91
CA SER A 364 4.79 -4.81 0.74
C SER A 364 4.53 -5.99 -0.18
N ILE A 365 3.37 -5.97 -0.83
CA ILE A 365 2.97 -6.99 -1.80
C ILE A 365 2.14 -6.35 -2.91
N ALA A 366 2.35 -6.81 -4.14
CA ALA A 366 1.45 -6.60 -5.27
C ALA A 366 1.29 -7.92 -6.03
N VAL A 367 0.23 -8.03 -6.82
CA VAL A 367 0.03 -9.13 -7.76
C VAL A 367 -0.09 -8.54 -9.16
N ASN A 368 0.60 -9.15 -10.13
CA ASN A 368 0.49 -8.75 -11.53
C ASN A 368 -0.60 -9.55 -12.26
N ASP A 369 -0.88 -9.17 -13.51
CA ASP A 369 -1.94 -9.80 -14.32
C ASP A 369 -1.72 -11.30 -14.62
N ASN A 370 -0.51 -11.83 -14.41
CA ASN A 370 -0.22 -13.25 -14.58
C ASN A 370 -0.27 -14.06 -13.26
N GLY A 371 -0.57 -13.41 -12.14
CA GLY A 371 -0.69 -14.04 -10.82
C GLY A 371 0.65 -14.20 -10.09
N THR A 372 1.72 -13.61 -10.61
CA THR A 372 3.00 -13.53 -9.90
C THR A 372 2.88 -12.50 -8.78
N LEU A 373 3.25 -12.93 -7.57
CA LEU A 373 3.37 -12.05 -6.42
C LEU A 373 4.71 -11.33 -6.46
N LEU A 374 4.67 -10.04 -6.19
CA LEU A 374 5.82 -9.16 -6.01
C LEU A 374 5.86 -8.79 -4.53
N ILE A 375 6.81 -9.32 -3.79
CA ILE A 375 6.87 -9.19 -2.32
C ILE A 375 8.15 -8.43 -1.96
N GLY A 376 7.99 -7.27 -1.31
CA GLY A 376 9.10 -6.39 -0.99
C GLY A 376 9.55 -6.49 0.46
N SER A 377 10.86 -6.60 0.66
CA SER A 377 11.46 -6.58 2.00
C SER A 377 11.72 -5.16 2.48
N ALA A 378 11.17 -4.78 3.63
CA ALA A 378 11.53 -3.51 4.28
C ALA A 378 12.92 -3.55 4.94
N ALA A 379 13.50 -4.74 5.15
CA ALA A 379 14.78 -4.94 5.84
C ALA A 379 15.97 -5.08 4.88
N GLY A 380 15.82 -4.75 3.61
CA GLY A 380 16.91 -4.84 2.62
C GLY A 380 17.02 -6.21 1.94
N GLY A 381 16.06 -7.11 2.13
CA GLY A 381 16.03 -8.43 1.48
C GLY A 381 15.71 -8.40 -0.02
N GLY A 382 15.44 -7.23 -0.61
CA GLY A 382 15.11 -7.08 -2.02
C GLY A 382 13.65 -7.37 -2.38
N LEU A 383 13.42 -7.57 -3.67
CA LEU A 383 12.13 -7.85 -4.30
C LEU A 383 12.03 -9.33 -4.64
N GLN A 384 11.15 -10.05 -3.99
CA GLN A 384 10.84 -11.43 -4.34
C GLN A 384 9.77 -11.47 -5.43
N ARG A 385 10.02 -12.26 -6.48
CA ARG A 385 9.04 -12.61 -7.52
C ARG A 385 8.65 -14.06 -7.34
N LEU A 386 7.37 -14.30 -7.10
CA LEU A 386 6.82 -15.62 -6.83
C LEU A 386 5.69 -15.94 -7.81
N PRO A 387 5.97 -16.71 -8.87
CA PRO A 387 4.94 -17.28 -9.71
C PRO A 387 4.11 -18.26 -8.89
N THR A 388 2.81 -18.01 -8.76
CA THR A 388 1.90 -18.87 -7.98
C THR A 388 1.40 -20.08 -8.76
N GLY A 389 1.80 -20.20 -10.03
CA GLY A 389 1.52 -21.37 -10.87
C GLY A 389 0.04 -21.56 -11.12
N ARG A 390 -0.65 -20.53 -11.64
CA ARG A 390 -2.05 -20.64 -12.10
C ARG A 390 -2.27 -21.98 -12.81
N PRO A 391 -3.33 -22.73 -12.49
CA PRO A 391 -3.65 -23.95 -13.21
C PRO A 391 -3.87 -23.71 -14.71
#